data_AF-A0A2G9V3U7-F1
#
_entry.id   AF-A0A2G9V3U7-F1
#
_cell.length_a   1.000
_cell.length_b   1.000
_cell.length_c   1.000
_cell.angle_alpha   90.00
_cell.angle_beta   90.00
_cell.angle_gamma   90.00
#
_symmetry.space_group_name_H-M   'P 1'
#
loop_
_entity.id
_entity.type
_entity.pdbx_description
1 polymer ?
#
loop_
_entity_poly.entity_id
_entity_poly.type
_entity_poly.pdbx_seq_one_letter_code
_entity_poly.pdbx_strand_id
1 'polypeptide(L)'
;MNCHIQVVLSTGYDITFPIVEDRNMIKVRHNVVDLYKYMFPLDQPHNTLAVIGLIQPLGSIMPIAEMQARVFFSVLSGESALPNSDEMRMDMLSKREAMRRQYVASHRHTIQVDYIPFMDELATIIGCRPRFLPLLLKDPALAMAATFGPCAPYVYRIEGPHKWDGARDAILELPERVKSGALPSYSPMTTTVARGVSWPLILVGFLIMMLPRMFL
;
A
#
# COMPACT_ATOMS: atom_id res chain seq x y z
N MET A 1 -16.26 2.81 52.67
CA MET A 1 -16.21 2.32 51.28
C MET A 1 -15.05 3.02 50.60
N ASN A 2 -13.93 2.32 50.38
CA ASN A 2 -12.80 2.88 49.65
C ASN A 2 -13.05 2.69 48.15
N CYS A 3 -13.33 3.79 47.45
CA CYS A 3 -13.42 3.78 46.00
C CYS A 3 -11.99 3.79 45.43
N HIS A 4 -11.56 2.68 44.83
CA HIS A 4 -10.31 2.65 44.09
C HIS A 4 -10.51 3.30 42.72
N ILE A 5 -9.88 4.44 42.49
CA ILE A 5 -9.82 5.07 41.18
C ILE A 5 -8.60 4.48 40.45
N GLN A 6 -8.83 3.89 39.27
CA GLN A 6 -7.79 3.43 38.37
C GLN A 6 -7.70 4.38 37.18
N VAL A 7 -6.48 4.77 36.82
CA VAL A 7 -6.17 5.61 35.65
C VAL A 7 -5.40 4.78 34.65
N VAL A 8 -5.88 4.74 33.39
CA VAL A 8 -5.21 4.07 32.27
C VAL A 8 -4.67 5.14 31.33
N LEU A 9 -3.35 5.14 31.09
CA LEU A 9 -2.68 6.09 30.20
C LEU A 9 -2.46 5.45 28.82
N SER A 10 -3.21 5.91 27.82
CA SER A 10 -3.09 5.47 26.41
C SER A 10 -2.33 6.50 25.57
N THR A 11 -1.16 6.95 26.05
CA THR A 11 -0.37 8.04 25.45
C THR A 11 0.48 7.63 24.25
N GLY A 12 0.49 6.35 23.89
CA GLY A 12 1.25 5.81 22.76
C GLY A 12 2.55 5.11 23.17
N TYR A 13 3.48 5.00 22.23
CA TYR A 13 4.72 4.24 22.37
C TYR A 13 5.91 4.98 21.74
N ASP A 14 7.10 4.65 22.23
CA ASP A 14 8.37 5.16 21.72
C ASP A 14 9.05 4.14 20.80
N ILE A 15 9.74 4.66 19.79
CA ILE A 15 10.54 3.87 18.84
C ILE A 15 11.97 3.86 19.36
N THR A 16 12.55 2.67 19.53
CA THR A 16 13.96 2.51 19.90
C THR A 16 14.55 1.29 19.20
N PHE A 17 15.85 1.33 18.94
CA PHE A 17 16.62 0.21 18.41
C PHE A 17 17.88 -0.06 19.25
N PRO A 18 17.73 -0.64 20.45
CA PRO A 18 18.83 -0.76 21.42
C PRO A 18 20.10 -1.45 20.90
N ILE A 19 19.95 -2.38 19.93
CA ILE A 19 21.07 -3.15 19.39
C ILE A 19 21.92 -2.35 18.39
N VAL A 20 21.33 -1.36 17.71
CA VAL A 20 21.94 -0.71 16.54
C VAL A 20 22.08 0.81 16.67
N GLU A 21 21.41 1.42 17.66
CA GLU A 21 21.56 2.86 17.99
C GLU A 21 22.96 3.19 18.50
N ASP A 22 23.56 2.34 19.34
CA ASP A 22 24.88 2.58 19.94
C ASP A 22 26.00 2.75 18.90
N ARG A 23 25.81 2.14 17.72
CA ARG A 23 26.77 2.25 16.59
C ARG A 23 26.41 3.36 15.61
N ASN A 24 25.45 4.23 15.96
CA ASN A 24 24.93 5.31 15.12
C ASN A 24 24.41 4.84 13.74
N MET A 25 24.03 3.57 13.62
CA MET A 25 23.55 3.01 12.35
C MET A 25 22.12 3.48 12.05
N ILE A 26 21.24 3.45 13.06
CA ILE A 26 19.90 4.03 12.99
C ILE A 26 19.82 5.09 14.08
N LYS A 27 19.57 6.33 13.68
CA LYS A 27 19.43 7.45 14.62
C LYS A 27 17.95 7.68 14.88
N VAL A 28 17.53 7.54 16.13
CA VAL A 28 16.19 7.90 16.58
C VAL A 28 16.27 9.14 17.48
N ARG A 29 15.46 10.16 17.17
CA ARG A 29 15.36 11.39 17.96
C ARG A 29 13.90 11.78 18.11
N HIS A 30 13.33 11.67 19.31
CA HIS A 30 11.92 12.00 19.56
C HIS A 30 10.96 11.28 18.59
N ASN A 31 11.10 9.95 18.45
CA ASN A 31 10.41 9.11 17.46
C ASN A 31 10.66 9.44 15.98
N VAL A 32 11.51 10.41 15.67
CA VAL A 32 11.96 10.66 14.28
C VAL A 32 13.11 9.73 13.96
N VAL A 33 12.94 8.95 12.88
CA VAL A 33 13.95 8.01 12.41
C VAL A 33 14.41 8.43 11.01
N ASP A 34 15.73 8.47 10.82
CA ASP A 34 16.34 8.80 9.52
C ASP A 34 16.58 7.51 8.72
N LEU A 35 15.61 7.13 7.88
CA LEU A 35 15.68 5.96 6.99
C LEU A 35 15.13 6.30 5.60
N TYR A 36 15.83 5.85 4.56
CA TYR A 36 15.29 5.87 3.20
C TYR A 36 14.12 4.89 3.09
N LYS A 37 12.98 5.40 2.62
CA LYS A 37 11.69 4.68 2.55
C LYS A 37 11.27 3.98 3.85
N TYR A 38 11.67 4.51 5.01
CA TYR A 38 11.45 3.87 6.31
C TYR A 38 12.06 2.45 6.42
N MET A 39 13.10 2.18 5.63
CA MET A 39 13.76 0.88 5.52
C MET A 39 15.26 0.96 5.71
N PHE A 40 15.95 1.73 4.85
CA PHE A 40 17.40 1.63 4.71
C PHE A 40 18.13 2.76 5.44
N PRO A 41 19.17 2.47 6.24
CA PRO A 41 20.03 3.51 6.81
C PRO A 41 20.86 4.22 5.72
N LEU A 42 20.97 5.56 5.80
CA LEU A 42 21.52 6.40 4.72
C LEU A 42 23.05 6.36 4.56
N ASP A 43 23.77 6.19 5.66
CA ASP A 43 25.23 6.39 5.74
C ASP A 43 25.99 5.05 5.83
N GLN A 44 25.54 4.03 5.11
CA GLN A 44 26.15 2.69 5.12
C GLN A 44 26.91 2.41 3.81
N PRO A 45 28.05 1.71 3.86
CA PRO A 45 28.80 1.36 2.65
C PRO A 45 28.03 0.36 1.76
N HIS A 46 27.15 -0.45 2.37
CA HIS A 46 26.35 -1.45 1.69
C HIS A 46 24.93 -1.49 2.26
N ASN A 47 23.93 -1.68 1.40
CA ASN A 47 22.52 -1.77 1.76
C ASN A 47 22.12 -3.19 2.21
N THR A 48 22.84 -3.75 3.18
CA THR A 48 22.66 -5.14 3.66
C THR A 48 21.75 -5.27 4.88
N LEU A 49 21.26 -4.14 5.40
CA LEU A 49 20.33 -4.06 6.51
C LEU A 49 19.15 -3.18 6.13
N ALA A 50 17.94 -3.64 6.45
CA ALA A 50 16.73 -2.85 6.37
C ALA A 50 15.83 -3.10 7.59
N VAL A 51 15.08 -2.07 7.99
CA VAL A 51 13.98 -2.18 8.92
C VAL A 51 12.70 -2.46 8.16
N ILE A 52 11.93 -3.46 8.59
CA ILE A 52 10.67 -3.85 7.97
C ILE A 52 9.53 -3.59 8.95
N GLY A 53 8.47 -2.94 8.48
CA GLY A 53 7.27 -2.64 9.26
C GLY A 53 7.36 -1.42 10.18
N LEU A 54 8.45 -0.65 10.16
CA LEU A 54 8.56 0.61 10.90
C LEU A 54 7.83 1.75 10.17
N ILE A 55 6.50 1.66 10.14
CA ILE A 55 5.66 2.59 9.39
C ILE A 55 4.23 2.61 9.92
N GLN A 56 3.57 3.77 9.85
CA GLN A 56 2.17 3.95 10.24
C GLN A 56 1.33 4.42 9.04
N PRO A 57 0.85 3.50 8.20
CA PRO A 57 0.10 3.86 7.02
C PRO A 57 -1.36 4.23 7.34
N LEU A 58 -1.95 5.06 6.49
CA LEU A 58 -3.40 5.09 6.30
C LEU A 58 -3.84 3.85 5.49
N GLY A 59 -3.75 2.68 6.12
CA GLY A 59 -4.01 1.38 5.51
C GLY A 59 -3.50 0.23 6.38
N SER A 60 -3.33 -0.95 5.79
CA SER A 60 -2.78 -2.11 6.49
C SER A 60 -1.24 -2.12 6.43
N ILE A 61 -0.60 -2.43 7.55
CA ILE A 61 0.87 -2.58 7.63
C ILE A 61 1.33 -3.87 6.97
N MET A 62 0.54 -4.95 7.05
CA MET A 62 0.98 -6.29 6.61
C MET A 62 1.38 -6.32 5.13
N PRO A 63 0.62 -5.74 4.18
CA PRO A 63 1.05 -5.66 2.79
C PRO A 63 2.27 -4.77 2.58
N ILE A 64 2.41 -3.70 3.35
CA ILE A 64 3.58 -2.83 3.26
C ILE A 64 4.83 -3.58 3.71
N ALA A 65 4.78 -4.26 4.86
CA ALA A 65 5.90 -5.05 5.38
C ALA A 65 6.30 -6.16 4.39
N GLU A 66 5.34 -6.80 3.74
CA GLU A 66 5.59 -7.78 2.67
C GLU A 66 6.28 -7.15 1.45
N MET A 67 5.81 -5.99 0.99
CA MET A 67 6.43 -5.24 -0.11
C MET A 67 7.84 -4.74 0.26
N GLN A 68 8.03 -4.22 1.48
CA GLN A 68 9.34 -3.83 2.01
C GLN A 68 10.30 -5.03 2.02
N ALA A 69 9.84 -6.22 2.43
CA ALA A 69 10.66 -7.42 2.39
C ALA A 69 11.05 -7.80 0.95
N ARG A 70 10.12 -7.73 -0.02
CA ARG A 70 10.42 -7.96 -1.44
C ARG A 70 11.48 -7.01 -1.97
N VAL A 71 11.36 -5.72 -1.68
CA VAL A 71 12.34 -4.70 -2.05
C VAL A 71 13.69 -5.01 -1.42
N PHE A 72 13.72 -5.29 -0.12
CA PHE A 72 14.97 -5.60 0.59
C PHE A 72 15.70 -6.79 0.00
N PHE A 73 15.02 -7.91 -0.23
CA PHE A 73 15.67 -9.10 -0.79
C PHE A 73 16.11 -8.91 -2.24
N SER A 74 15.36 -8.16 -3.07
CA SER A 74 15.77 -7.84 -4.44
C SER A 74 17.00 -6.91 -4.47
N VAL A 75 17.11 -5.99 -3.50
CA VAL A 75 18.31 -5.15 -3.33
C VAL A 75 19.49 -5.97 -2.83
N LEU A 76 19.25 -6.85 -1.86
CA LEU A 76 20.28 -7.70 -1.25
C LEU A 76 20.87 -8.70 -2.27
N SER A 77 20.05 -9.24 -3.18
CA SER A 77 20.50 -10.13 -4.25
C SER A 77 21.12 -9.39 -5.44
N GLY A 78 21.05 -8.05 -5.48
CA GLY A 78 21.56 -7.23 -6.58
C GLY A 78 20.65 -7.18 -7.81
N GLU A 79 19.42 -7.70 -7.72
CA GLU A 79 18.41 -7.60 -8.78
C GLU A 79 17.85 -6.18 -8.94
N SER A 80 17.74 -5.45 -7.82
CA SER A 80 17.31 -4.05 -7.78
C SER A 80 18.42 -3.18 -7.20
N ALA A 81 18.61 -1.98 -7.76
CA ALA A 81 19.55 -1.00 -7.24
C ALA A 81 18.82 0.11 -6.48
N LEU A 82 19.37 0.52 -5.34
CA LEU A 82 18.96 1.75 -4.68
C LEU A 82 19.70 2.95 -5.27
N PRO A 83 19.11 4.16 -5.20
CA PRO A 83 19.80 5.38 -5.58
C PRO A 83 21.01 5.65 -4.66
N ASN A 84 21.83 6.64 -5.03
CA ASN A 84 22.97 7.04 -4.21
C ASN A 84 22.52 7.68 -2.87
N SER A 85 23.43 7.78 -1.90
CA SER A 85 23.12 8.27 -0.55
C SER A 85 22.54 9.69 -0.51
N ASP A 86 22.97 10.58 -1.41
CA ASP A 86 22.45 11.95 -1.45
C ASP A 86 20.99 11.97 -1.95
N GLU A 87 20.68 11.21 -2.99
CA GLU A 87 19.32 11.04 -3.49
C GLU A 87 18.41 10.39 -2.44
N MET A 88 18.90 9.35 -1.74
CA MET A 88 18.16 8.72 -0.64
C MET A 88 17.85 9.72 0.48
N ARG A 89 18.81 10.58 0.82
CA ARG A 89 18.64 11.63 1.85
C ARG A 89 17.67 12.71 1.40
N MET A 90 17.75 13.15 0.15
CA MET A 90 16.83 14.14 -0.42
C MET A 90 15.39 13.62 -0.42
N ASP A 91 15.18 12.35 -0.80
CA ASP A 91 13.86 11.71 -0.76
C ASP A 91 13.28 11.66 0.66
N MET A 92 14.09 11.24 1.64
CA MET A 92 13.69 11.21 3.04
C MET A 92 13.29 12.61 3.55
N LEU A 93 14.09 13.64 3.24
CA LEU A 93 13.79 15.02 3.63
C LEU A 93 12.51 15.54 2.98
N SER A 94 12.31 15.25 1.69
CA SER A 94 11.10 15.61 0.95
C SER A 94 9.85 14.95 1.56
N LYS A 95 9.91 13.65 1.90
CA LYS A 95 8.83 12.93 2.57
C LYS A 95 8.52 13.49 3.95
N ARG A 96 9.55 13.82 4.74
CA ARG A 96 9.39 14.45 6.05
C ARG A 96 8.68 15.78 5.95
N GLU A 97 9.03 16.59 4.96
CA GLU A 97 8.40 17.88 4.69
C GLU A 97 6.93 17.70 4.27
N ALA A 98 6.64 16.78 3.36
CA ALA A 98 5.28 16.47 2.93
C ALA A 98 4.41 16.00 4.11
N MET A 99 4.93 15.09 4.94
CA MET A 99 4.26 14.62 6.14
C MET A 99 3.95 15.77 7.11
N ARG A 100 4.91 16.68 7.36
CA ARG A 100 4.71 17.82 8.27
C ARG A 100 3.59 18.76 7.81
N ARG A 101 3.38 18.89 6.50
CA ARG A 101 2.31 19.71 5.93
C ARG A 101 0.92 19.07 6.09
N GLN A 102 0.86 17.74 6.09
CA GLN A 102 -0.38 16.98 6.10
C GLN A 102 -0.83 16.58 7.52
N TYR A 103 0.12 16.30 8.41
CA TYR A 103 -0.15 15.78 9.75
C TYR A 103 0.28 16.77 10.84
N VAL A 104 -0.49 16.81 11.93
CA VAL A 104 -0.14 17.62 13.12
C VAL A 104 1.19 17.15 13.69
N ALA A 105 2.14 18.06 13.87
CA ALA A 105 3.40 17.78 14.51
C ALA A 105 3.18 17.23 15.93
N SER A 106 3.35 15.92 16.09
CA SER A 106 3.18 15.22 17.38
C SER A 106 4.12 14.03 17.46
N HIS A 107 4.36 13.55 18.68
CA HIS A 107 5.21 12.37 18.94
C HIS A 107 4.73 11.09 18.23
N ARG A 108 3.43 11.03 17.90
CA ARG A 108 2.84 9.92 17.15
C ARG A 108 3.01 10.10 15.64
N HIS A 109 3.16 11.33 15.16
CA HIS A 109 3.15 11.66 13.74
C HIS A 109 4.54 11.79 13.09
N THR A 110 5.36 10.75 13.21
CA THR A 110 6.74 10.74 12.69
C THR A 110 7.01 9.72 11.57
N ILE A 111 6.10 8.78 11.33
CA ILE A 111 6.26 7.65 10.38
C ILE A 111 5.01 7.39 9.53
N GLN A 112 4.21 8.43 9.30
CA GLN A 112 2.94 8.34 8.56
C GLN A 112 3.18 8.31 7.06
N VAL A 113 2.43 7.44 6.40
CA VAL A 113 2.37 7.40 4.93
C VAL A 113 0.95 7.16 4.45
N ASP A 114 0.68 7.60 3.23
CA ASP A 114 -0.50 7.20 2.50
C ASP A 114 -0.21 5.84 1.82
N TYR A 115 -1.13 4.87 1.99
CA TYR A 115 -0.90 3.48 1.60
C TYR A 115 -0.59 3.31 0.11
N ILE A 116 -1.45 3.84 -0.78
CA ILE A 116 -1.33 3.62 -2.23
C ILE A 116 -0.05 4.25 -2.79
N PRO A 117 0.25 5.55 -2.55
CA PRO A 117 1.47 6.16 -3.07
C PRO A 117 2.73 5.43 -2.58
N PHE A 118 2.76 5.01 -1.31
CA PHE A 118 3.92 4.32 -0.76
C PHE A 118 4.10 2.91 -1.35
N MET A 119 3.02 2.14 -1.50
CA MET A 119 3.07 0.82 -2.14
C MET A 119 3.49 0.93 -3.61
N ASP A 120 2.98 1.90 -4.37
CA ASP A 120 3.36 2.16 -5.76
C ASP A 120 4.84 2.52 -5.91
N GLU A 121 5.38 3.28 -4.96
CA GLU A 121 6.77 3.68 -4.93
C GLU A 121 7.69 2.47 -4.72
N LEU A 122 7.41 1.63 -3.71
CA LEU A 122 8.15 0.39 -3.49
C LEU A 122 8.01 -0.58 -4.67
N ALA A 123 6.81 -0.70 -5.21
CA ALA A 123 6.54 -1.53 -6.39
C ALA A 123 7.28 -1.03 -7.63
N THR A 124 7.59 0.26 -7.73
CA THR A 124 8.40 0.82 -8.82
C THR A 124 9.85 0.36 -8.72
N ILE A 125 10.42 0.26 -7.51
CA ILE A 125 11.80 -0.20 -7.30
C ILE A 125 12.00 -1.60 -7.86
N ILE A 126 11.06 -2.52 -7.59
CA ILE A 126 11.13 -3.92 -8.06
C ILE A 126 10.36 -4.17 -9.37
N GLY A 127 9.83 -3.12 -10.01
CA GLY A 127 9.13 -3.23 -11.30
C GLY A 127 7.81 -4.01 -11.28
N CYS A 128 7.09 -4.07 -10.15
CA CYS A 128 5.77 -4.72 -10.04
C CYS A 128 4.60 -3.73 -9.92
N ARG A 129 4.81 -2.44 -10.20
CA ARG A 129 3.76 -1.42 -10.12
C ARG A 129 2.72 -1.62 -11.24
N PRO A 130 1.42 -1.76 -10.91
CA PRO A 130 0.38 -1.86 -11.93
C PRO A 130 0.23 -0.52 -12.66
N ARG A 131 0.20 -0.54 -13.99
CA ARG A 131 -0.06 0.64 -14.82
C ARG A 131 -1.40 0.49 -15.53
N PHE A 132 -2.25 1.51 -15.43
CA PHE A 132 -3.60 1.46 -15.98
C PHE A 132 -3.63 1.19 -17.49
N LEU A 133 -2.93 1.99 -18.31
CA LEU A 133 -3.03 1.86 -19.77
C LEU A 133 -2.51 0.50 -20.30
N PRO A 134 -1.33 0.00 -19.88
CA PRO A 134 -0.89 -1.34 -20.29
C PRO A 134 -1.84 -2.45 -19.82
N LEU A 135 -2.40 -2.33 -18.61
CA LEU A 135 -3.32 -3.32 -18.07
C LEU A 135 -4.66 -3.29 -18.82
N LEU A 136 -5.17 -2.10 -19.18
CA LEU A 136 -6.41 -1.91 -19.92
C LEU A 136 -6.36 -2.56 -21.31
N LEU A 137 -5.20 -2.49 -21.98
CA LEU A 137 -5.01 -3.12 -23.29
C LEU A 137 -4.94 -4.66 -23.21
N LYS A 138 -4.46 -5.21 -22.09
CA LYS A 138 -4.32 -6.67 -21.90
C LYS A 138 -5.59 -7.31 -21.34
N ASP A 139 -6.16 -6.71 -20.31
CA ASP A 139 -7.35 -7.19 -19.62
C ASP A 139 -8.17 -5.99 -19.08
N PRO A 140 -9.16 -5.51 -19.85
CA PRO A 140 -9.98 -4.37 -19.47
C PRO A 140 -10.73 -4.58 -18.14
N ALA A 141 -11.19 -5.80 -17.87
CA ALA A 141 -11.94 -6.09 -16.65
C ALA A 141 -11.03 -5.98 -15.42
N LEU A 142 -9.82 -6.56 -15.51
CA LEU A 142 -8.81 -6.44 -14.46
C LEU A 142 -8.34 -4.99 -14.27
N ALA A 143 -8.16 -4.23 -15.35
CA ALA A 143 -7.76 -2.83 -15.27
C ALA A 143 -8.79 -1.96 -14.54
N MET A 144 -10.07 -2.16 -14.86
CA MET A 144 -11.17 -1.46 -14.20
C MET A 144 -11.25 -1.86 -12.72
N ALA A 145 -11.17 -3.17 -12.41
CA ALA A 145 -11.23 -3.66 -11.04
C ALA A 145 -10.04 -3.20 -10.19
N ALA A 146 -8.82 -3.19 -10.75
CA ALA A 146 -7.62 -2.77 -10.03
C ALA A 146 -7.55 -1.25 -9.79
N THR A 147 -8.16 -0.45 -10.67
CA THR A 147 -8.07 1.02 -10.61
C THR A 147 -9.26 1.67 -9.92
N PHE A 148 -10.47 1.19 -10.19
CA PHE A 148 -11.71 1.75 -9.65
C PHE A 148 -12.34 0.88 -8.56
N GLY A 149 -11.83 -0.34 -8.36
CA GLY A 149 -12.20 -1.19 -7.24
C GLY A 149 -11.38 -0.90 -5.97
N PRO A 150 -11.62 -1.66 -4.89
CA PRO A 150 -10.80 -1.58 -3.70
C PRO A 150 -9.35 -2.00 -3.99
N CYS A 151 -8.38 -1.17 -3.56
CA CYS A 151 -6.96 -1.44 -3.74
C CYS A 151 -6.49 -2.56 -2.79
N ALA A 152 -6.71 -3.81 -3.20
CA ALA A 152 -6.21 -4.99 -2.50
C ALA A 152 -4.76 -5.30 -2.93
N PRO A 153 -3.91 -5.81 -2.03
CA PRO A 153 -2.49 -5.98 -2.30
C PRO A 153 -2.15 -6.96 -3.43
N TYR A 154 -3.12 -7.78 -3.85
CA TYR A 154 -3.01 -8.66 -5.02
C TYR A 154 -2.61 -7.91 -6.30
N VAL A 155 -2.93 -6.61 -6.42
CA VAL A 155 -2.57 -5.79 -7.59
C VAL A 155 -1.06 -5.75 -7.84
N TYR A 156 -0.25 -5.86 -6.78
CA TYR A 156 1.22 -5.88 -6.87
C TYR A 156 1.81 -7.27 -7.12
N ARG A 157 0.96 -8.23 -7.48
CA ARG A 157 1.30 -9.61 -7.86
C ARG A 157 0.78 -9.97 -9.26
N ILE A 158 0.21 -9.01 -10.01
CA ILE A 158 -0.25 -9.21 -11.39
C ILE A 158 0.93 -9.34 -12.36
N GLU A 159 1.94 -8.47 -12.20
CA GLU A 159 3.13 -8.38 -13.05
C GLU A 159 4.39 -8.18 -12.18
N GLY A 160 5.56 -8.30 -12.79
CA GLY A 160 6.86 -8.16 -12.12
C GLY A 160 7.33 -9.42 -11.39
N PRO A 161 8.38 -9.32 -10.58
CA PRO A 161 8.95 -10.46 -9.86
C PRO A 161 7.97 -11.02 -8.84
N HIS A 162 7.98 -12.35 -8.70
CA HIS A 162 7.10 -13.09 -7.81
C HIS A 162 5.61 -12.92 -8.13
N LYS A 163 5.25 -12.85 -9.42
CA LYS A 163 3.86 -12.88 -9.88
C LYS A 163 3.10 -14.08 -9.28
N TRP A 164 1.82 -13.88 -8.95
CA TRP A 164 0.93 -14.94 -8.50
C TRP A 164 -0.19 -15.17 -9.51
N ASP A 165 -0.33 -16.40 -10.01
CA ASP A 165 -1.32 -16.72 -11.04
C ASP A 165 -2.77 -16.48 -10.59
N GLY A 166 -3.06 -16.68 -9.30
CA GLY A 166 -4.37 -16.41 -8.71
C GLY A 166 -4.66 -14.93 -8.46
N ALA A 167 -3.73 -14.01 -8.73
CA ALA A 167 -3.91 -12.59 -8.41
C ALA A 167 -5.10 -11.97 -9.15
N ARG A 168 -5.29 -12.35 -10.42
CA ARG A 168 -6.38 -11.87 -11.27
C ARG A 168 -7.74 -12.25 -10.67
N ASP A 169 -7.95 -13.53 -10.43
CA ASP A 169 -9.22 -14.05 -9.93
C ASP A 169 -9.45 -13.54 -8.50
N ALA A 170 -8.40 -13.45 -7.68
CA ALA A 170 -8.48 -12.83 -6.38
C ALA A 170 -8.98 -11.38 -6.44
N ILE A 171 -8.57 -10.57 -7.40
CA ILE A 171 -9.05 -9.18 -7.55
C ILE A 171 -10.51 -9.16 -8.01
N LEU A 172 -10.86 -9.94 -9.03
CA LEU A 172 -12.21 -9.93 -9.61
C LEU A 172 -13.27 -10.48 -8.64
N GLU A 173 -12.92 -11.51 -7.88
CA GLU A 173 -13.81 -12.16 -6.90
C GLU A 173 -13.80 -11.49 -5.53
N LEU A 174 -13.00 -10.43 -5.33
CA LEU A 174 -12.88 -9.76 -4.04
C LEU A 174 -14.23 -9.30 -3.47
N PRO A 175 -15.16 -8.70 -4.23
CA PRO A 175 -16.48 -8.35 -3.72
C PRO A 175 -17.26 -9.56 -3.21
N GLU A 176 -17.13 -10.72 -3.87
CA GLU A 176 -17.81 -11.96 -3.51
C GLU A 176 -17.26 -12.54 -2.21
N ARG A 177 -15.93 -12.54 -2.04
CA ARG A 177 -15.31 -12.98 -0.77
C ARG A 177 -15.71 -12.10 0.40
N VAL A 178 -15.75 -10.78 0.21
CA VAL A 178 -16.21 -9.84 1.23
C VAL A 178 -17.67 -10.11 1.61
N LYS A 179 -18.57 -10.31 0.63
CA LYS A 179 -19.97 -10.67 0.91
C LYS A 179 -20.09 -11.98 1.66
N SER A 180 -19.36 -13.02 1.25
CA SER A 180 -19.40 -14.32 1.91
C SER A 180 -18.96 -14.27 3.37
N GLY A 181 -17.96 -13.43 3.69
CA GLY A 181 -17.49 -13.25 5.06
C GLY A 181 -18.41 -12.35 5.89
N ALA A 182 -19.07 -11.37 5.27
CA ALA A 182 -19.94 -10.43 5.97
C ALA A 182 -21.37 -10.95 6.19
N LEU A 183 -21.86 -11.85 5.33
CA LEU A 183 -23.24 -12.32 5.30
C LEU A 183 -23.27 -13.86 5.37
N PRO A 184 -23.55 -14.45 6.55
CA PRO A 184 -23.57 -15.91 6.72
C PRO A 184 -24.60 -16.64 5.85
N SER A 185 -25.67 -15.95 5.43
CA SER A 185 -26.72 -16.49 4.55
C SER A 185 -26.41 -16.32 3.06
N TYR A 186 -25.31 -15.63 2.71
CA TYR A 186 -24.93 -15.42 1.32
C TYR A 186 -24.43 -16.73 0.71
N SER A 187 -25.17 -17.24 -0.28
CA SER A 187 -24.70 -18.31 -1.14
C SER A 187 -24.12 -17.69 -2.41
N PRO A 188 -22.87 -18.02 -2.79
CA PRO A 188 -22.28 -17.52 -4.02
C PRO A 188 -23.17 -17.93 -5.19
N MET A 189 -23.44 -16.98 -6.09
CA MET A 189 -24.29 -17.22 -7.24
C MET A 189 -23.59 -18.24 -8.14
N THR A 190 -24.00 -19.51 -8.11
CA THR A 190 -23.60 -20.50 -9.11
C THR A 190 -24.00 -19.96 -10.47
N THR A 191 -23.08 -20.00 -11.44
CA THR A 191 -23.22 -19.44 -12.78
C THR A 191 -24.31 -20.18 -13.56
N THR A 192 -25.57 -19.90 -13.24
CA THR A 192 -26.77 -20.38 -13.92
C THR A 192 -27.89 -19.40 -13.62
N VAL A 193 -27.69 -18.13 -13.99
CA VAL A 193 -28.79 -17.17 -14.09
C VAL A 193 -28.77 -16.60 -15.50
N ALA A 194 -29.90 -16.79 -16.18
CA ALA A 194 -30.16 -16.33 -17.53
C ALA A 194 -29.76 -14.86 -17.72
N ARG A 195 -29.16 -14.57 -18.87
CA ARG A 195 -28.78 -13.24 -19.34
C ARG A 195 -30.02 -12.36 -19.54
N GLY A 196 -30.59 -11.85 -18.46
CA GLY A 196 -31.52 -10.72 -18.49
C GLY A 196 -30.79 -9.47 -18.05
N VAL A 197 -30.39 -8.61 -18.99
CA VAL A 197 -29.87 -7.28 -18.64
C VAL A 197 -31.01 -6.50 -17.99
N SER A 198 -30.80 -5.98 -16.78
CA SER A 198 -31.85 -5.24 -16.09
C SER A 198 -32.21 -3.97 -16.87
N TRP A 199 -33.50 -3.74 -17.09
CA TRP A 199 -34.03 -2.58 -17.82
C TRP A 199 -33.47 -1.21 -17.37
N PRO A 200 -33.21 -0.96 -16.07
CA PRO A 200 -32.60 0.29 -15.62
C PRO A 200 -31.18 0.51 -16.18
N LEU A 201 -30.38 -0.55 -16.33
CA LEU A 201 -29.03 -0.46 -16.88
C LEU A 201 -29.06 -0.16 -18.39
N ILE A 202 -30.07 -0.67 -19.10
CA ILE A 202 -30.31 -0.35 -20.51
C ILE A 202 -30.66 1.13 -20.66
N LEU A 203 -31.54 1.65 -19.81
CA LEU A 203 -31.92 3.08 -19.82
C LEU A 203 -30.73 3.99 -19.51
N VAL A 204 -29.91 3.65 -18.51
CA VAL A 204 -28.69 4.41 -18.19
C VAL A 204 -27.70 4.38 -19.34
N GLY A 205 -27.48 3.21 -19.96
CA GLY A 205 -26.64 3.10 -21.16
C GLY A 205 -27.15 3.93 -22.33
N PHE A 206 -28.47 3.95 -22.56
CA PHE A 206 -29.11 4.74 -23.61
C PHE A 206 -28.99 6.25 -23.35
N LEU A 207 -29.16 6.68 -22.10
CA LEU A 207 -28.99 8.09 -21.70
C LEU A 207 -27.54 8.55 -21.91
N ILE A 208 -26.56 7.73 -21.54
CA ILE A 208 -25.13 8.00 -21.72
C ILE A 208 -24.75 8.09 -23.20
N MET A 209 -25.33 7.25 -24.07
CA MET A 209 -25.13 7.33 -25.52
C MET A 209 -25.80 8.54 -26.17
N MET A 210 -26.89 9.05 -25.60
CA MET A 210 -27.64 10.20 -26.13
C MET A 210 -27.04 11.55 -25.69
N LEU A 211 -26.34 11.60 -24.55
CA LEU A 211 -25.73 12.83 -24.03
C LEU A 211 -24.79 13.54 -25.04
N PRO A 212 -23.89 12.85 -25.77
CA PRO A 212 -23.05 13.51 -26.78
C PRO A 212 -23.83 14.07 -27.99
N ARG A 213 -25.03 13.55 -28.27
CA ARG A 213 -25.87 13.96 -29.39
C ARG A 213 -26.77 15.16 -29.08
N MET A 214 -26.91 15.53 -27.81
CA MET A 214 -27.71 16.69 -27.38
C MET A 214 -26.90 17.99 -27.30
N PHE A 215 -25.56 17.91 -27.33
CA PHE A 215 -24.66 19.06 -27.23
C PHE A 215 -23.90 19.35 -28.54
N LEU A 216 -24.43 18.90 -29.68
CA LEU A 216 -23.88 19.11 -31.02
C LEU A 216 -24.95 19.63 -31.97
#